data_AF-A0A397V8D8-F1
#
_entry.id   AF-A0A397V8D8-F1
#
_cell.length_a   1.000
_cell.length_b   1.000
_cell.length_c   1.000
_cell.angle_alpha   90.00
_cell.angle_beta   90.00
_cell.angle_gamma   90.00
#
_symmetry.space_group_name_H-M   'P 1'
#
loop_
_entity.id
_entity.type
_entity.pdbx_description
1 polymer ?
#
loop_
_entity_poly.entity_id
_entity_poly.type
_entity_poly.pdbx_seq_one_letter_code
_entity_poly.pdbx_strand_id
1 'polypeptide(L)' 'MADKEIPESQAQRVKSDTQEQRSEKSYKAAAHNPTVSHEARVSAAQKLSELHEQRTGDKIDPYHEAGIGDKKAGDQ' A
#
# COMPACT_ATOMS: atom_id res chain seq x y z
N MET A 1 -18.74 -10.20 -17.64
CA MET A 1 -18.37 -9.54 -16.37
C MET A 1 -16.91 -9.85 -16.15
N ALA A 2 -16.01 -8.91 -16.47
CA ALA A 2 -14.58 -9.15 -16.35
C ALA A 2 -14.20 -8.97 -14.88
N ASP A 3 -13.89 -10.09 -14.22
CA ASP A 3 -13.28 -10.14 -12.90
C ASP A 3 -11.91 -9.45 -13.01
N LYS A 4 -11.88 -8.13 -12.82
CA LYS A 4 -10.63 -7.37 -12.80
C LYS A 4 -9.99 -7.66 -11.45
N GLU A 5 -9.13 -8.67 -11.42
CA GLU A 5 -8.28 -9.00 -10.27
C GLU A 5 -7.63 -7.70 -9.74
N ILE A 6 -8.09 -7.25 -8.57
CA ILE A 6 -7.40 -6.20 -7.84
C ILE A 6 -6.06 -6.82 -7.44
N PRO A 7 -4.92 -6.27 -7.87
CA PRO A 7 -3.63 -6.86 -7.55
C PRO A 7 -3.52 -7.04 -6.04
N GLU A 8 -3.21 -8.27 -5.62
CA GLU A 8 -3.06 -8.57 -4.21
C GLU A 8 -1.88 -7.77 -3.66
N SER A 9 -2.10 -7.13 -2.52
CA SER A 9 -1.08 -6.27 -1.92
C SER A 9 0.14 -7.09 -1.52
N GLN A 10 1.31 -6.67 -2.00
CA GLN A 10 2.59 -7.29 -1.69
C GLN A 10 2.97 -7.10 -0.21
N ALA A 11 2.43 -6.07 0.44
CA ALA A 11 2.66 -5.85 1.87
C ALA A 11 1.90 -6.90 2.71
N GLN A 12 2.62 -7.81 3.36
CA GLN A 12 2.06 -8.81 4.26
C GLN A 12 1.17 -8.18 5.36
N ARG A 13 0.12 -8.89 5.81
CA ARG A 13 -0.72 -8.40 6.92
C ARG A 13 0.10 -8.33 8.21
N VAL A 14 0.42 -7.12 8.65
CA VAL A 14 1.17 -6.86 9.88
C VAL A 14 0.20 -6.72 11.05
N LYS A 15 0.50 -7.39 12.18
CA LYS A 15 -0.21 -7.16 13.45
C LYS A 15 0.18 -5.78 13.98
N SER A 16 -0.74 -5.03 14.59
CA SER A 16 -0.53 -3.63 14.96
C SER A 16 -0.09 -3.44 16.43
N ASP A 17 0.80 -4.33 16.89
CA ASP A 17 1.24 -4.38 18.29
C ASP A 17 2.23 -3.24 18.61
N THR A 18 3.08 -2.84 17.67
CA THR A 18 4.02 -1.72 17.80
C THR A 18 3.59 -0.47 17.04
N GLN A 19 4.20 0.68 17.37
CA GLN A 19 3.96 1.96 16.69
C GLN A 19 4.35 1.91 15.21
N GLU A 20 5.45 1.23 14.88
CA GLU A 20 5.93 1.06 13.51
C GLU A 20 4.92 0.27 12.68
N GLN A 21 4.37 -0.81 13.23
CA GLN A 21 3.37 -1.63 12.55
C GLN A 21 2.04 -0.89 12.34
N ARG A 22 1.65 -0.02 13.27
CA ARG A 22 0.49 0.88 13.11
C ARG A 22 0.75 1.89 12.00
N SER A 23 1.97 2.41 11.91
CA SER A 23 2.40 3.31 10.84
C SER A 23 2.37 2.60 9.49
N GLU A 24 2.97 1.40 9.36
CA GLU A 24 2.89 0.56 8.15
C GLU A 24 1.44 0.37 7.70
N LYS A 25 0.55 -0.02 8.60
CA LYS A 25 -0.87 -0.20 8.27
C LYS A 25 -1.53 1.09 7.78
N SER A 26 -1.16 2.23 8.35
CA SER A 26 -1.71 3.54 7.98
C SER A 26 -1.21 3.98 6.60
N TYR A 27 0.09 3.80 6.33
CA TYR A 27 0.68 4.08 5.02
C TYR A 27 0.13 3.15 3.95
N LYS A 28 -0.08 1.86 4.25
CA LYS A 28 -0.75 0.91 3.35
C LYS A 28 -2.16 1.36 3.01
N ALA A 29 -2.94 1.76 4.02
CA ALA A 29 -4.29 2.27 3.80
C ALA A 29 -4.28 3.54 2.92
N ALA A 30 -3.36 4.47 3.17
CA ALA A 30 -3.19 5.67 2.37
C ALA A 30 -2.75 5.38 0.93
N ALA A 31 -1.83 4.43 0.72
CA ALA A 31 -1.39 3.99 -0.60
C ALA A 31 -2.53 3.39 -1.44
N HIS A 32 -3.48 2.70 -0.79
CA HIS A 32 -4.64 2.12 -1.47
C HIS A 32 -5.85 3.05 -1.51
N ASN A 33 -5.78 4.22 -0.87
CA ASN A 33 -6.93 5.09 -0.74
C ASN A 33 -7.25 5.75 -2.10
N PRO A 34 -8.39 5.43 -2.74
CA PRO A 34 -8.74 6.03 -4.02
C PRO A 34 -9.10 7.51 -3.92
N THR A 35 -9.36 8.03 -2.71
CA THR A 35 -9.76 9.43 -2.51
C THR A 35 -8.60 10.41 -2.43
N VAL A 36 -7.36 9.91 -2.35
CA VAL A 36 -6.15 10.76 -2.35
C VAL A 36 -5.48 10.72 -3.72
N SER A 37 -4.75 11.80 -4.03
CA SER A 37 -4.03 11.93 -5.30
C SER A 37 -3.03 10.79 -5.53
N HIS A 38 -2.74 10.51 -6.80
CA HIS A 38 -1.75 9.49 -7.18
C HIS A 38 -0.40 9.71 -6.50
N GLU A 39 0.11 10.93 -6.48
CA GLU A 39 1.38 11.29 -5.81
C GLU A 39 1.35 11.00 -4.31
N ALA A 40 0.23 11.26 -3.64
CA ALA A 40 0.07 10.97 -2.21
C ALA A 40 0.09 9.45 -1.94
N ARG A 41 -0.52 8.65 -2.82
CA ARG A 41 -0.47 7.18 -2.74
C ARG A 41 0.95 6.66 -2.93
N VAL A 42 1.68 7.18 -3.92
CA VAL A 42 3.08 6.79 -4.18
C VAL A 42 3.96 7.13 -2.97
N SER A 43 3.83 8.33 -2.41
CA SER A 43 4.57 8.74 -1.21
C SER A 43 4.27 7.84 -0.01
N ALA A 44 2.99 7.51 0.22
CA ALA A 44 2.59 6.56 1.25
C ALA A 44 3.15 5.16 0.99
N ALA A 45 3.12 4.68 -0.25
CA ALA A 45 3.68 3.39 -0.63
C ALA A 45 5.21 3.34 -0.48
N GLN A 46 5.92 4.44 -0.73
CA GLN A 46 7.36 4.54 -0.47
C GLN A 46 7.67 4.40 1.02
N LYS A 47 6.89 5.08 1.89
CA LYS A 47 7.05 4.95 3.34
C LYS A 47 6.69 3.55 3.84
N LEU A 48 5.66 2.94 3.27
CA LEU A 48 5.34 1.54 3.51
C LEU A 48 6.52 0.63 3.15
N SER A 49 7.12 0.82 1.97
CA SER A 49 8.27 0.03 1.52
C SER A 49 9.46 0.16 2.45
N GLU A 50 9.80 1.39 2.85
CA GLU A 50 10.93 1.67 3.74
C GLU A 50 10.74 1.02 5.12
N LEU A 51 9.53 1.03 5.67
CA LEU A 51 9.23 0.37 6.95
C LEU A 51 9.22 -1.17 6.81
N HIS A 52 8.69 -1.68 5.71
CA HIS A 52 8.62 -3.12 5.47
C HIS A 52 10.00 -3.74 5.23
N GLU A 53 10.86 -3.04 4.48
CA GLU A 53 12.25 -3.43 4.25
C GLU A 53 13.03 -3.44 5.56
N GLN A 54 12.86 -2.43 6.42
CA GLN A 54 13.49 -2.40 7.74
C GLN A 54 13.03 -3.56 8.64
N ARG A 55 11.76 -3.94 8.57
CA ARG A 55 11.18 -4.99 9.43
C ARG A 55 11.45 -6.41 8.93
N THR A 56 11.34 -6.62 7.62
CA THR A 56 11.31 -7.96 7.00
C THR A 56 12.57 -8.23 6.17
N GLY A 57 13.28 -7.19 5.74
CA GLY A 57 14.35 -7.28 4.75
C GLY A 57 13.85 -7.39 3.31
N ASP A 58 12.53 -7.43 3.10
CA ASP A 58 11.90 -7.57 1.79
C ASP A 58 11.56 -6.20 1.20
N LYS A 59 11.83 -6.05 -0.10
CA LYS A 59 11.49 -4.83 -0.85
C LYS A 59 10.11 -4.97 -1.46
N ILE A 60 9.24 -4.03 -1.13
CA ILE A 60 7.93 -3.90 -1.77
C ILE A 60 8.02 -2.83 -2.86
N ASP A 61 7.46 -3.08 -4.04
CA ASP A 61 7.40 -2.05 -5.08
C ASP A 61 6.36 -0.97 -4.73
N PRO A 62 6.78 0.29 -4.46
CA PRO A 62 5.85 1.34 -4.07
C PRO A 62 4.87 1.72 -5.19
N TYR A 63 5.28 1.61 -6.45
CA TYR A 63 4.41 1.84 -7.60
C TYR A 63 3.34 0.76 -7.75
N HIS A 64 3.65 -0.49 -7.38
CA HIS A 64 2.68 -1.57 -7.40
C HIS A 64 1.59 -1.34 -6.35
N GLU A 65 2.00 -1.00 -5.12
CA GLU A 65 1.08 -0.71 -4.01
C GLU A 65 0.20 0.53 -4.28
N ALA A 66 0.77 1.60 -4.83
CA ALA A 66 0.00 2.78 -5.24
C ALA A 66 -0.97 2.47 -6.41
N GLY A 67 -0.57 1.57 -7.32
CA GLY A 67 -1.38 1.11 -8.44
C GLY A 67 -2.65 0.37 -8.02
N ILE A 68 -2.65 -0.27 -6.84
CA ILE A 68 -3.87 -0.88 -6.25
C ILE A 68 -4.92 0.20 -5.98
N GLY A 69 -4.50 1.33 -5.40
CA GLY A 69 -5.39 2.47 -5.15
C GLY A 69 -5.90 3.09 -6.45
N ASP A 70 -5.07 3.13 -7.50
CA ASP A 70 -5.43 3.68 -8.82
C ASP A 70 -6.51 2.83 -9.50
N LYS A 71 -6.33 1.51 -9.48
CA LYS A 71 -7.35 0.57 -9.99
C LYS A 71 -8.66 0.65 -9.20
N LYS A 72 -8.61 0.84 -7.88
CA LYS A 72 -9.80 1.08 -7.04
C LYS A 72 -10.47 2.43 -7.31
N ALA A 73 -9.73 3.44 -7.74
CA ALA A 73 -10.29 4.75 -8.08
C ALA A 73 -11.02 4.70 -9.44
N GLY A 74 -10.52 3.93 -10.39
CA GLY A 74 -11.14 3.76 -11.72
C GLY A 74 -12.38 2.85 -11.75
N ASP A 75 -12.73 2.20 -10.64
CA ASP A 75 -13.90 1.31 -10.50
C ASP A 75 -15.09 1.96 -9.74
N GLN A 76 -14.93 3.22 -9.27
CA GLN A 76 -15.95 3.96 -8.51
C GLN A 76 -16.89 4.81 -9.35
#